data_AF-A0A561VUS5-F1
#
_entry.id   AF-A0A561VUS5-F1
#
_cell.length_a   1.000
_cell.length_b   1.000
_cell.length_c   1.000
_cell.angle_alpha   90.00
_cell.angle_beta   90.00
_cell.angle_gamma   90.00
#
_symmetry.space_group_name_H-M   'P 1'
#
loop_
_entity.id
_entity.type
_entity.pdbx_description
1 polymer ?
#
loop_
_entity_poly.entity_id
_entity_poly.type
_entity_poly.pdbx_seq_one_letter_code
_entity_poly.pdbx_strand_id
1 'polypeptide(L)'
;MSRTTLDDRAPTPRRTHLPLRPLWLCRVCAAPWPCPVARLTLCQEYAHDRIALSVYLCTVLHDAAADLYRLNPHDGPDPAALFTRFLGWTAPRGVRAEQVRGGSSGAGPASRPTGSR
;
A
#
# COMPACT_ATOMS: atom_id res chain seq x y z
N MET A 1 14.79 -40.77 33.19
CA MET A 1 15.90 -39.92 32.77
C MET A 1 15.32 -38.64 32.18
N SER A 2 15.32 -37.57 32.98
CA SER A 2 14.74 -36.27 32.64
C SER A 2 15.60 -35.57 31.59
N ARG A 3 15.00 -35.09 30.51
CA ARG A 3 15.60 -34.03 29.68
C ARG A 3 14.58 -32.92 29.49
N THR A 4 14.65 -31.98 30.42
CA THR A 4 14.09 -30.64 30.30
C THR A 4 14.85 -29.92 29.19
N THR A 5 14.24 -29.75 28.01
CA THR A 5 14.69 -28.73 27.06
C THR A 5 13.91 -27.47 27.37
N LEU A 6 14.45 -26.63 28.26
CA LEU A 6 14.15 -25.20 28.24
C LEU A 6 14.67 -24.70 26.90
N ASP A 7 13.80 -24.65 25.90
CA ASP A 7 14.00 -23.79 24.73
C ASP A 7 13.82 -22.35 25.22
N ASP A 8 14.88 -21.83 25.84
CA ASP A 8 15.02 -20.42 26.19
C ASP A 8 15.53 -19.67 24.95
N ARG A 9 14.76 -19.72 23.85
CA ARG A 9 14.94 -18.76 22.77
C ARG A 9 14.20 -17.49 23.15
N ALA A 10 14.82 -16.69 24.02
CA ALA A 10 14.38 -15.35 24.31
C ALA A 10 14.05 -14.63 22.99
N PRO A 11 12.83 -14.07 22.82
CA PRO A 11 12.47 -13.34 21.61
C PRO A 11 13.46 -12.19 21.44
N THR A 12 14.26 -12.23 20.36
CA THR A 12 15.09 -11.08 19.99
C THR A 12 14.19 -9.85 19.91
N PRO A 13 14.55 -8.72 20.55
CA PRO A 13 13.72 -7.52 20.52
C PRO A 13 13.43 -7.17 19.07
N ARG A 14 12.14 -7.13 18.71
CA ARG A 14 11.71 -6.81 17.34
C ARG A 14 12.16 -5.39 17.06
N ARG A 15 13.19 -5.23 16.23
CA ARG A 15 13.70 -3.91 15.84
C ARG A 15 12.62 -3.20 15.04
N THR A 16 12.24 -2.00 15.47
CA THR A 16 11.20 -1.21 14.79
C THR A 16 11.69 -0.80 13.40
N HIS A 17 10.90 -1.12 12.37
CA HIS A 17 11.21 -0.80 10.99
C HIS A 17 10.89 0.68 10.68
N LEU A 18 11.73 1.58 11.17
CA LEU A 18 11.59 3.03 10.99
C LEU A 18 12.21 3.53 9.68
N PRO A 19 11.73 4.68 9.15
CA PRO A 19 12.33 5.31 7.98
C PRO A 19 13.70 5.93 8.30
N LEU A 20 14.60 5.85 7.33
CA LEU A 20 15.90 6.53 7.31
C LEU A 20 15.82 7.70 6.33
N ARG A 21 15.66 8.92 6.84
CA ARG A 21 15.71 10.14 6.03
C ARG A 21 17.17 10.52 5.72
N PRO A 22 17.47 11.13 4.56
CA PRO A 22 16.54 11.50 3.48
C PRO A 22 16.33 10.38 2.44
N LEU A 23 16.94 9.20 2.61
CA LEU A 23 16.91 8.11 1.63
C LEU A 23 15.57 7.35 1.57
N TRP A 24 14.75 7.49 2.61
CA TRP A 24 13.49 6.77 2.81
C TRP A 24 13.66 5.25 2.71
N LEU A 25 14.77 4.72 3.20
CA LEU A 25 15.00 3.28 3.35
C LEU A 25 14.67 2.84 4.77
N CYS A 26 14.42 1.55 4.97
CA CYS A 26 14.22 1.01 6.30
C CYS A 26 15.56 0.85 7.02
N ARG A 27 15.67 1.33 8.27
CA ARG A 27 16.88 1.19 9.09
C ARG A 27 17.28 -0.26 9.39
N VAL A 28 16.34 -1.20 9.32
CA VAL A 28 16.57 -2.60 9.71
C VAL A 28 16.90 -3.47 8.50
N CYS A 29 16.13 -3.35 7.42
CA CYS A 29 16.27 -4.23 6.26
C CYS A 29 16.77 -3.52 4.99
N ALA A 30 17.09 -2.22 5.04
CA ALA A 30 17.51 -1.38 3.92
C ALA A 30 16.55 -1.32 2.71
N ALA A 31 15.41 -2.01 2.76
CA ALA A 31 14.38 -1.95 1.73
C ALA A 31 13.67 -0.58 1.71
N PRO A 32 13.06 -0.16 0.58
CA PRO A 32 12.30 1.08 0.51
C PRO A 32 11.21 1.13 1.59
N TRP A 33 11.26 2.15 2.44
CA TRP A 33 10.26 2.35 3.49
C TRP A 33 8.97 2.97 2.88
N PRO A 34 7.76 2.47 3.12
CA PRO A 34 7.42 1.41 4.07
C PRO A 34 7.77 0.03 3.53
N CYS A 35 8.64 -0.69 4.24
CA CYS A 35 9.00 -2.07 3.90
C CYS A 35 7.90 -3.03 4.35
N PRO A 36 7.85 -4.29 3.88
CA PRO A 36 6.76 -5.23 4.20
C PRO A 36 6.46 -5.36 5.70
N VAL A 37 7.50 -5.43 6.53
CA VAL A 37 7.34 -5.49 8.00
C VAL A 37 6.72 -4.21 8.56
N ALA A 38 7.19 -3.03 8.15
CA ALA A 38 6.62 -1.75 8.58
C ALA A 38 5.15 -1.62 8.17
N ARG A 39 4.78 -2.08 6.96
CA ARG A 39 3.38 -2.07 6.50
C ARG A 39 2.50 -2.94 7.39
N LEU A 40 2.97 -4.13 7.77
CA LEU A 40 2.24 -5.02 8.67
C LEU A 40 2.10 -4.41 10.06
N THR A 41 3.18 -3.86 10.62
CA THR A 41 3.15 -3.18 11.93
C THR A 41 2.18 -2.00 11.93
N LEU A 42 2.26 -1.11 10.94
CA LEU A 42 1.34 0.02 10.81
C LEU A 42 -0.12 -0.42 10.61
N CYS A 43 -0.34 -1.48 9.83
CA CYS A 43 -1.68 -2.06 9.69
C CYS A 43 -2.24 -2.58 11.02
N GLN A 44 -1.39 -3.15 11.87
CA GLN A 44 -1.77 -3.68 13.19
C GLN A 44 -2.02 -2.54 14.18
N GLU A 45 -1.14 -1.54 14.24
CA GLU A 45 -1.28 -0.37 15.12
C GLU A 45 -2.54 0.43 14.81
N TYR A 46 -2.87 0.59 13.53
CA TYR A 46 -4.06 1.30 13.07
C TYR A 46 -5.19 0.36 12.64
N ALA A 47 -5.27 -0.84 13.21
CA ALA A 47 -6.29 -1.84 12.83
C ALA A 47 -7.73 -1.30 13.00
N HIS A 48 -7.95 -0.44 13.98
CA HIS A 48 -9.26 0.14 14.30
C HIS A 48 -9.51 1.49 13.61
N ASP A 49 -8.51 2.11 12.98
CA ASP A 49 -8.64 3.40 12.32
C ASP A 49 -7.78 3.50 11.05
N ARG A 50 -8.31 2.94 9.96
CA ARG A 50 -7.66 2.96 8.63
C ARG A 50 -7.61 4.35 8.01
N ILE A 51 -8.48 5.26 8.45
CA ILE A 51 -8.49 6.65 7.97
C ILE A 51 -7.28 7.36 8.58
N ALA A 52 -7.07 7.25 9.89
CA ALA A 52 -5.89 7.80 10.55
C ALA A 52 -4.58 7.25 9.97
N LEU A 53 -4.51 5.95 9.63
CA LEU A 53 -3.36 5.38 8.92
C LEU A 53 -3.09 6.08 7.59
N SER A 54 -4.15 6.30 6.81
CA SER A 54 -4.02 6.92 5.49
C SER A 54 -3.59 8.39 5.61
N VAL A 55 -4.17 9.13 6.56
CA VAL A 55 -3.79 10.53 6.85
C VAL A 55 -2.34 10.61 7.30
N TYR A 56 -1.91 9.74 8.22
CA TYR A 56 -0.52 9.65 8.65
C TYR A 56 0.41 9.36 7.46
N LEU A 57 0.08 8.38 6.61
CA LEU A 57 0.94 8.08 5.46
C LEU A 57 0.94 9.16 4.38
N CYS A 58 -0.13 9.97 4.26
CA CYS A 58 -0.12 11.15 3.40
C CYS A 58 0.92 12.18 3.85
N THR A 59 1.03 12.46 5.16
CA THR A 59 2.04 13.41 5.66
C THR A 59 3.45 12.86 5.44
N VAL A 60 3.65 11.56 5.70
CA VAL A 60 4.95 10.92 5.49
C VAL A 60 5.32 10.84 4.00
N LEU A 61 4.34 10.61 3.11
CA LEU A 61 4.53 10.67 1.67
C LEU A 61 4.99 12.06 1.22
N HIS A 62 4.40 13.13 1.76
CA HIS A 62 4.78 14.50 1.42
C HIS A 62 6.24 14.80 1.80
N ASP A 63 6.64 14.43 3.01
CA ASP A 63 8.04 14.54 3.45
C ASP A 63 8.98 13.69 2.57
N ALA A 64 8.55 12.49 2.19
CA ALA A 64 9.32 11.60 1.34
C ALA A 64 9.51 12.13 -0.06
N ALA A 65 8.46 12.66 -0.67
CA ALA A 65 8.55 13.31 -1.96
C ALA A 65 9.56 14.46 -1.89
N ALA A 66 9.44 15.36 -0.91
CA ALA A 66 10.33 16.51 -0.78
C ALA A 66 11.81 16.11 -0.65
N ASP A 67 12.13 15.12 0.18
CA ASP A 67 13.51 14.65 0.35
C ASP A 67 14.05 13.93 -0.90
N LEU A 68 13.25 13.06 -1.52
CA LEU A 68 13.68 12.30 -2.69
C LEU A 68 13.87 13.21 -3.91
N TYR A 69 13.01 14.21 -4.11
CA TYR A 69 13.22 15.24 -5.14
C TYR A 69 14.48 16.07 -4.90
N ARG A 70 14.82 16.37 -3.65
CA ARG A 70 16.08 17.06 -3.31
C ARG A 70 17.31 16.21 -3.63
N LEU A 71 17.23 14.89 -3.40
CA LEU A 71 18.32 13.96 -3.69
C LEU A 71 18.49 13.70 -5.18
N ASN A 72 17.41 13.71 -5.96
CA ASN A 72 17.44 13.55 -7.41
C ASN A 72 16.54 14.58 -8.11
N PRO A 73 17.06 15.78 -8.41
CA PRO A 73 16.28 16.84 -9.04
C PRO A 73 15.92 16.59 -10.51
N HIS A 74 16.71 15.78 -11.21
CA HIS A 74 16.57 15.59 -12.67
C HIS A 74 15.65 14.40 -13.01
N ASP A 75 15.76 13.30 -12.27
CA ASP A 75 14.93 12.10 -12.41
C ASP A 75 14.17 11.85 -11.10
N GLY A 76 13.42 12.86 -10.68
CA GLY A 76 12.63 12.79 -9.45
C GLY A 76 11.68 11.58 -9.46
N PRO A 77 11.33 11.04 -8.27
CA PRO A 77 10.54 9.82 -8.17
C PRO A 77 9.18 9.98 -8.86
N ASP A 78 8.75 8.95 -9.60
CA ASP A 78 7.42 8.92 -10.21
C ASP A 78 6.31 9.09 -9.15
N PRO A 79 5.45 10.12 -9.26
CA PRO A 79 4.37 10.35 -8.31
C PRO A 79 3.44 9.15 -8.13
N ALA A 80 3.14 8.40 -9.21
CA ALA A 80 2.27 7.23 -9.15
C ALA A 80 2.94 6.08 -8.37
N ALA A 81 4.24 5.86 -8.58
CA ALA A 81 5.04 4.91 -7.80
C ALA A 81 5.09 5.28 -6.31
N LEU A 82 5.25 6.56 -5.96
CA LEU A 82 5.23 7.02 -4.57
C LEU A 82 3.85 6.81 -3.93
N PHE A 83 2.77 7.18 -4.61
CA PHE A 83 1.42 6.94 -4.12
C PHE A 83 1.18 5.44 -3.86
N THR A 84 1.54 4.59 -4.82
CA THR A 84 1.37 3.12 -4.71
C THR A 84 2.17 2.55 -3.53
N ARG A 85 3.40 3.06 -3.32
CA ARG A 85 4.28 2.64 -2.23
C ARG A 85 3.74 2.99 -0.84
N PHE A 86 3.24 4.20 -0.65
CA PHE A 86 2.78 4.68 0.66
C PHE A 86 1.30 4.37 0.93
N LEU A 87 0.42 4.61 -0.04
CA LEU A 87 -1.04 4.57 0.14
C LEU A 87 -1.72 3.41 -0.59
N GLY A 88 -1.09 2.82 -1.60
CA GLY A 88 -1.71 1.76 -2.44
C GLY A 88 -2.17 0.51 -1.69
N TRP A 89 -1.77 0.34 -0.43
CA TRP A 89 -2.13 -0.79 0.44
C TRP A 89 -2.95 -0.39 1.68
N THR A 90 -3.26 0.90 1.88
CA THR A 90 -4.03 1.34 3.06
C THR A 90 -5.53 1.15 2.90
N ALA A 91 -6.03 1.19 1.67
CA ALA A 91 -7.45 1.05 1.36
C ALA A 91 -7.99 -0.33 1.80
N PRO A 92 -9.17 -0.37 2.45
CA PRO A 92 -9.90 -1.62 2.68
C PRO A 92 -10.16 -2.31 1.34
N ARG A 93 -9.98 -3.63 1.26
CA ARG A 93 -10.14 -4.40 0.01
C ARG A 93 -11.59 -4.48 -0.54
N GLY A 94 -12.51 -3.64 -0.07
CA GLY A 94 -13.94 -3.74 -0.31
C GLY A 94 -14.52 -2.96 -1.50
N VAL A 95 -13.76 -2.15 -2.23
CA VAL A 95 -14.33 -1.30 -3.31
C VAL A 95 -13.72 -1.50 -4.70
N ARG A 96 -12.81 -2.48 -4.88
CA ARG A 96 -12.14 -2.75 -6.17
C ARG A 96 -12.66 -3.98 -6.93
N ALA A 97 -13.68 -4.68 -6.44
CA ALA A 97 -14.22 -5.87 -7.11
C ALA A 97 -15.38 -5.58 -8.08
N GLU A 98 -16.03 -4.41 -8.01
CA GLU A 98 -17.25 -4.12 -8.77
C GLU A 98 -17.01 -3.51 -10.16
N GLN A 99 -15.78 -3.11 -10.50
CA GLN A 99 -15.53 -2.26 -11.69
C GLN A 99 -15.10 -3.03 -12.97
N VAL A 100 -15.13 -4.37 -12.97
CA VAL A 100 -14.80 -5.21 -14.15
C VAL A 100 -15.99 -6.11 -14.55
N ARG A 101 -17.21 -5.57 -14.56
CA ARG A 101 -18.37 -6.25 -15.20
C ARG A 101 -19.49 -5.31 -15.64
N GLY A 102 -19.17 -4.14 -16.20
CA GLY A 102 -20.17 -3.20 -16.70
C GLY A 102 -19.65 -2.39 -17.87
N GLY A 103 -19.56 -2.99 -19.06
CA GLY A 103 -18.94 -2.31 -20.20
C GLY A 103 -19.03 -3.05 -21.53
N SER A 104 -20.22 -3.48 -21.94
CA SER A 104 -20.54 -3.62 -23.36
C SER A 104 -22.04 -3.46 -23.58
N SER A 105 -22.46 -2.20 -23.72
CA SER A 105 -23.70 -1.80 -24.38
C SER A 105 -23.29 -1.10 -25.68
N GLY A 106 -23.87 -1.51 -26.82
CA GLY A 106 -23.83 -0.69 -28.03
C GLY A 106 -24.19 -1.37 -29.35
N ALA A 107 -25.34 -0.92 -29.90
CA ALA A 107 -25.82 -0.94 -31.29
C ALA A 107 -26.45 -2.26 -31.81
N GLY A 108 -27.68 -2.30 -32.33
CA GLY A 108 -28.68 -1.28 -32.69
C GLY A 108 -29.95 -1.98 -33.23
N PRO A 109 -31.07 -1.27 -33.47
CA PRO A 109 -32.38 -1.86 -33.71
C PRO A 109 -32.60 -2.24 -35.20
N ALA A 110 -33.28 -3.36 -35.44
CA ALA A 110 -33.79 -3.74 -36.77
C ALA A 110 -35.31 -3.93 -36.73
N SER A 111 -35.98 -2.93 -37.32
CA SER A 111 -37.27 -2.89 -38.02
C SER A 111 -38.28 -4.03 -37.87
N ARG A 112 -39.52 -3.63 -37.51
CA ARG A 112 -40.76 -4.42 -37.59
C ARG A 112 -41.13 -4.71 -39.06
N PRO A 113 -41.59 -5.93 -39.41
CA PRO A 113 -42.38 -6.13 -40.61
C PRO A 113 -43.87 -5.85 -40.35
N THR A 114 -44.42 -4.93 -41.14
CA THR A 114 -45.85 -4.64 -41.27
C THR A 114 -46.51 -5.77 -42.04
N GLY A 115 -47.55 -6.38 -41.46
CA GLY A 115 -48.41 -7.32 -42.17
C GLY A 115 -49.33 -6.61 -43.16
N SER A 116 -49.57 -7.22 -44.30
CA SER A 116 -50.61 -6.82 -45.26
C SER A 116 -51.27 -8.05 -45.86
N ARG A 117 -52.58 -8.18 -45.53
CA ARG A 117 -53.67 -8.90 -46.22
C ARG A 117 -53.64 -10.43 -46.32
#